data_AF-A0A090T176-F1
#
_entry.id   AF-A0A090T176-F1
#
_cell.length_a   1.000
_cell.length_b   1.000
_cell.length_c   1.000
_cell.angle_alpha   90.00
_cell.angle_beta   90.00
_cell.angle_gamma   90.00
#
_symmetry.space_group_name_H-M   'P 1'
#
loop_
_entity.id
_entity.type
_entity.pdbx_description
1 polymer ?
#
loop_
_entity_poly.entity_id
_entity_poly.type
_entity_poly.pdbx_seq_one_letter_code
_entity_poly.pdbx_strand_id
1 'polypeptide(L)'
;METGQVKHHQEDGFKFEPPRKNVTWLVCDMIEKPSRVAQLMGEWLIRGWAKETIFNLKLPMKGRYDEVLQDIENLKIFLIENKVKFKLQAKHLYHDREEITVHIQVLSNISPH
;
A
#
# COMPACT_ATOMS: atom_id res chain seq x y z
N MET A 1 24.32 2.72 2.37
CA MET A 1 24.26 1.49 3.20
C MET A 1 25.15 1.57 4.44
N GLU A 2 25.88 2.65 4.66
CA GLU A 2 26.90 2.78 5.72
C GLU A 2 26.34 2.95 7.14
N THR A 3 25.04 3.25 7.28
CA THR A 3 24.42 3.53 8.59
C THR A 3 24.05 2.27 9.38
N GLY A 4 24.09 1.08 8.77
CA GLY A 4 23.61 -0.17 9.39
C GLY A 4 22.09 -0.28 9.55
N GLN A 5 21.32 0.72 9.12
CA GLN A 5 19.85 0.75 9.25
C GLN A 5 19.11 0.11 8.06
N VAL A 6 19.84 -0.26 7.01
CA VAL A 6 19.27 -0.84 5.79
C VAL A 6 19.72 -2.28 5.65
N LYS A 7 18.76 -3.21 5.62
CA LYS A 7 18.97 -4.58 5.17
C LYS A 7 18.38 -4.71 3.77
N HIS A 8 19.23 -4.99 2.78
CA HIS A 8 18.78 -5.20 1.41
C HIS A 8 18.36 -6.65 1.21
N HIS A 9 17.15 -6.82 0.67
CA HIS A 9 16.59 -8.10 0.26
C HIS A 9 16.54 -8.12 -1.27
N GLN A 10 17.27 -9.06 -1.90
CA GLN A 10 17.28 -9.23 -3.35
C GLN A 10 16.11 -10.10 -3.80
N GLU A 11 14.90 -9.60 -3.59
CA GLU A 11 13.64 -10.31 -3.83
C GLU A 11 12.66 -9.42 -4.60
N ASP A 12 11.71 -10.06 -5.27
CA ASP A 12 10.59 -9.38 -5.93
C ASP A 12 9.62 -8.84 -4.87
N GLY A 13 9.33 -7.54 -4.89
CA GLY A 13 8.43 -6.89 -3.93
C GLY A 13 7.02 -7.48 -3.89
N PHE A 14 6.53 -8.08 -4.98
CA PHE A 14 5.22 -8.76 -5.01
C PHE A 14 5.24 -10.14 -4.35
N LYS A 15 6.43 -10.72 -4.16
CA LYS A 15 6.61 -12.03 -3.51
C LYS A 15 7.23 -11.90 -2.12
N PHE A 16 7.69 -10.70 -1.77
CA PHE A 16 8.37 -10.45 -0.52
C PHE A 16 7.41 -10.61 0.66
N GLU A 17 7.82 -11.47 1.58
CA GLU A 17 7.17 -11.67 2.86
C GLU A 17 8.08 -11.13 3.96
N PRO A 18 7.62 -10.19 4.81
CA PRO A 18 8.50 -9.60 5.80
C PRO A 18 8.90 -10.64 6.85
N PRO A 19 10.21 -10.73 7.20
CA PRO A 19 10.67 -11.69 8.21
C PRO A 19 10.18 -11.35 9.63
N ARG A 20 9.79 -10.08 9.86
CA ARG A 20 9.15 -9.62 11.10
C ARG A 20 7.76 -9.11 10.75
N LYS A 21 6.74 -9.58 11.48
CA LYS A 21 5.33 -9.24 11.21
C LYS A 21 4.80 -8.04 12.00
N ASN A 22 5.67 -7.31 12.67
CA ASN A 22 5.32 -6.13 13.47
C ASN A 22 5.85 -4.85 12.83
N VAL A 23 5.86 -4.78 11.49
CA VAL A 23 6.38 -3.60 10.77
C VAL A 23 5.48 -2.41 11.06
N THR A 24 6.08 -1.25 11.31
CA THR A 24 5.30 -0.02 11.50
C THR A 24 4.92 0.58 10.15
N TRP A 25 5.91 0.75 9.27
CA TRP A 25 5.75 1.40 7.97
C TRP A 25 6.07 0.44 6.83
N LEU A 26 5.13 0.34 5.89
CA LEU A 26 5.39 -0.15 4.53
C LEU A 26 5.37 1.06 3.58
N VAL A 27 6.32 1.12 2.65
CA VAL A 27 6.29 2.09 1.56
C VAL A 27 6.47 1.37 0.23
N CYS A 28 5.73 1.78 -0.80
CA CYS A 28 5.75 1.11 -2.10
C CYS A 28 5.60 2.11 -3.26
N ASP A 29 6.64 2.23 -4.08
CA ASP A 29 6.66 3.03 -5.31
C ASP A 29 7.08 2.15 -6.52
N MET A 30 6.32 1.07 -6.74
CA MET A 30 6.55 0.17 -7.87
C MET A 30 5.80 0.66 -9.12
N ILE A 31 6.44 0.55 -10.29
CA ILE A 31 5.83 0.90 -11.58
C ILE A 31 5.08 -0.33 -12.12
N GLU A 32 3.87 -0.53 -11.61
CA GLU A 32 3.02 -1.68 -11.91
C GLU A 32 1.56 -1.25 -12.06
N LYS A 33 0.69 -2.20 -12.46
CA LYS A 33 -0.75 -1.92 -12.56
C LYS A 33 -1.30 -1.40 -11.23
N PRO A 34 -2.03 -0.27 -11.19
CA PRO A 34 -2.46 0.35 -9.94
C PRO A 34 -3.31 -0.58 -9.06
N SER A 35 -4.27 -1.29 -9.67
CA SER A 35 -5.06 -2.33 -9.00
C SER A 35 -4.21 -3.42 -8.33
N ARG A 36 -3.09 -3.82 -8.94
CA ARG A 36 -2.18 -4.84 -8.39
C ARG A 36 -1.40 -4.30 -7.20
N VAL A 37 -0.99 -3.03 -7.23
CA VAL A 37 -0.35 -2.37 -6.09
C VAL A 37 -1.36 -2.20 -4.95
N ALA A 38 -2.56 -1.70 -5.24
CA ALA A 38 -3.62 -1.54 -4.25
C ALA A 38 -3.95 -2.87 -3.54
N GLN A 39 -4.09 -3.96 -4.30
CA GLN A 39 -4.31 -5.31 -3.77
C GLN A 39 -3.16 -5.75 -2.84
N LEU A 40 -1.90 -5.59 -3.27
CA LEU A 40 -0.74 -5.94 -2.46
C LEU A 40 -0.73 -5.17 -1.12
N MET A 41 -1.02 -3.86 -1.15
CA MET A 41 -1.09 -3.05 0.06
C MET A 41 -2.21 -3.53 0.98
N GLY A 42 -3.39 -3.86 0.44
CA GLY A 42 -4.49 -4.45 1.19
C GLY A 42 -4.10 -5.75 1.89
N GLU A 43 -3.44 -6.66 1.18
CA GLU A 43 -2.98 -7.95 1.72
C GLU A 43 -1.99 -7.78 2.88
N TRP A 44 -1.05 -6.83 2.77
CA TRP A 44 -0.13 -6.52 3.85
C TRP A 44 -0.86 -6.05 5.12
N LEU A 45 -1.88 -5.21 4.98
CA LEU A 45 -2.66 -4.70 6.11
C LEU A 45 -3.55 -5.79 6.73
N ILE A 46 -4.22 -6.60 5.91
CA ILE A 46 -5.08 -7.69 6.37
C ILE A 46 -4.29 -8.75 7.12
N ARG A 47 -3.08 -9.07 6.66
CA ARG A 47 -2.18 -10.01 7.35
C ARG A 47 -1.52 -9.41 8.60
N GLY A 48 -1.81 -8.15 8.93
CA GLY A 48 -1.21 -7.46 10.07
C GLY A 48 0.31 -7.24 9.93
N TRP A 49 0.83 -7.28 8.71
CA TRP A 49 2.28 -7.18 8.47
C TRP A 49 2.80 -5.76 8.62
N ALA A 50 1.95 -4.75 8.40
CA ALA A 50 2.25 -3.33 8.58
C ALA A 50 1.13 -2.61 9.34
N LYS A 51 1.49 -1.58 10.12
CA LYS A 51 0.52 -0.69 10.80
C LYS A 51 0.06 0.46 9.90
N GLU A 52 0.97 0.99 9.10
CA GLU A 52 0.73 2.08 8.17
C GLU A 52 1.43 1.82 6.84
N THR A 53 0.81 2.28 5.75
CA THR A 53 1.40 2.23 4.42
C THR A 53 1.28 3.57 3.71
N ILE A 54 2.32 3.93 2.95
CA ILE A 54 2.29 5.00 1.94
C ILE A 54 2.71 4.39 0.61
N PHE A 55 1.90 4.54 -0.42
CA PHE A 55 2.19 3.95 -1.72
C PHE A 55 1.67 4.79 -2.87
N ASN A 56 2.28 4.61 -4.03
CA ASN A 56 1.93 5.31 -5.25
C ASN A 56 1.02 4.45 -6.13
N LEU A 57 -0.04 5.05 -6.68
CA LEU A 57 -0.86 4.47 -7.73
C LEU A 57 -0.65 5.27 -9.01
N LYS A 58 -0.12 4.62 -10.05
CA LYS A 58 0.17 5.26 -11.34
C LYS A 58 -1.14 5.56 -12.08
N LEU A 59 -1.24 6.71 -12.74
CA LEU A 59 -2.44 7.12 -13.46
C LEU A 59 -2.45 6.54 -14.88
N PRO A 60 -3.59 6.01 -15.37
CA PRO A 60 -3.71 5.56 -16.75
C PRO A 60 -3.67 6.74 -17.73
N MET A 61 -3.46 6.49 -19.03
CA MET A 61 -3.44 7.58 -20.02
C MET A 61 -4.83 8.21 -20.26
N LYS A 62 -5.93 7.48 -20.05
CA LYS A 62 -7.32 7.94 -20.21
C LYS A 62 -8.12 7.53 -18.97
N GLY A 63 -9.17 8.28 -18.61
CA GLY A 63 -10.03 7.91 -17.47
C GLY A 63 -9.35 7.98 -16.10
N ARG A 64 -8.31 8.82 -15.96
CA ARG A 64 -7.43 8.91 -14.77
C ARG A 64 -8.17 8.94 -13.44
N TYR A 65 -9.19 9.78 -13.35
CA TYR A 65 -9.93 9.99 -12.11
C TYR A 65 -10.80 8.77 -11.77
N ASP A 66 -11.57 8.28 -12.73
CA ASP A 66 -12.52 7.19 -12.50
C ASP A 66 -11.80 5.86 -12.17
N GLU A 67 -10.70 5.55 -12.86
CA GLU A 67 -9.95 4.31 -12.62
C GLU A 67 -9.30 4.30 -11.24
N VAL A 68 -8.63 5.39 -10.84
CA VAL A 68 -8.02 5.47 -9.51
C VAL A 68 -9.05 5.51 -8.39
N LEU A 69 -10.18 6.19 -8.59
CA LEU A 69 -11.29 6.11 -7.64
C LEU A 69 -11.79 4.68 -7.48
N GLN A 70 -11.92 3.95 -8.59
CA GLN A 70 -12.36 2.56 -8.55
C GLN A 70 -11.37 1.68 -7.80
N ASP A 71 -10.06 1.83 -8.03
CA ASP A 71 -9.03 1.08 -7.30
C ASP A 71 -9.02 1.39 -5.80
N ILE A 72 -9.17 2.67 -5.43
CA ILE A 72 -9.30 3.08 -4.03
C ILE A 72 -10.56 2.49 -3.40
N GLU A 73 -11.69 2.52 -4.10
CA GLU A 73 -12.97 2.02 -3.58
C GLU A 73 -12.94 0.50 -3.43
N ASN A 74 -12.39 -0.22 -4.41
CA ASN A 74 -12.16 -1.66 -4.32
C ASN A 74 -11.27 -2.00 -3.13
N LEU A 75 -10.20 -1.24 -2.90
CA LEU A 75 -9.33 -1.42 -1.73
C LEU A 75 -10.07 -1.19 -0.42
N LYS A 76 -10.91 -0.15 -0.32
CA LYS A 76 -11.74 0.08 0.87
C LYS A 76 -12.68 -1.10 1.13
N ILE A 77 -13.40 -1.56 0.09
CA ILE A 77 -14.31 -2.70 0.20
C ILE A 77 -13.55 -3.92 0.69
N PHE A 78 -12.40 -4.23 0.07
CA PHE A 78 -11.55 -5.35 0.45
C PHE A 78 -11.12 -5.30 1.93
N LEU A 79 -10.73 -4.12 2.43
CA LEU A 79 -10.39 -3.92 3.84
C LEU A 79 -11.61 -4.07 4.78
N ILE A 80 -12.77 -3.54 4.38
CA ILE A 80 -14.02 -3.62 5.15
C ILE A 80 -14.49 -5.07 5.27
N GLU A 81 -14.50 -5.82 4.17
CA GLU A 81 -14.89 -7.24 4.13
C GLU A 81 -14.00 -8.11 5.04
N ASN A 82 -12.72 -7.74 5.13
CA ASN A 82 -11.75 -8.37 6.04
C ASN A 82 -11.73 -7.75 7.44
N LYS A 83 -12.73 -6.93 7.79
CA LYS A 83 -12.94 -6.34 9.13
C LYS A 83 -11.77 -5.48 9.63
N VAL A 84 -10.99 -4.91 8.72
CA VAL A 84 -9.92 -3.97 9.05
C VAL A 84 -10.55 -2.62 9.38
N LYS A 85 -10.26 -2.06 10.58
CA LYS A 85 -10.59 -0.67 10.88
C LYS A 85 -9.44 0.22 10.41
N PHE A 86 -9.70 1.20 9.55
CA PHE A 86 -8.64 2.02 8.95
C PHE A 86 -9.03 3.49 8.76
N LYS A 87 -8.02 4.35 8.58
CA LYS A 87 -8.14 5.67 7.95
C LYS A 87 -7.42 5.63 6.60
N LEU A 88 -8.00 6.21 5.57
CA LEU A 88 -7.40 6.30 4.23
C LEU A 88 -7.40 7.76 3.77
N GLN A 89 -6.28 8.19 3.23
CA GLN A 89 -6.12 9.48 2.56
C GLN A 89 -5.44 9.25 1.22
N ALA A 90 -5.89 9.93 0.19
CA ALA A 90 -5.26 9.89 -1.13
C ALA A 90 -5.15 11.32 -1.65
N LYS A 91 -3.98 11.67 -2.20
CA LYS A 91 -3.73 13.00 -2.74
C LYS A 91 -2.73 12.93 -3.88
N HIS A 92 -3.00 13.70 -4.93
CA HIS A 92 -2.01 14.05 -5.94
C HIS A 92 -1.05 15.09 -5.31
N LEU A 93 0.13 14.65 -4.88
CA LEU A 93 1.10 15.51 -4.21
C LEU A 93 1.85 16.40 -5.22
N TYR A 94 2.56 17.41 -4.73
CA TYR A 94 3.30 18.34 -5.58
C TYR A 94 4.33 17.65 -6.50
N HIS A 95 4.94 16.56 -6.04
CA HIS A 95 5.94 15.80 -6.79
C HIS A 95 5.36 14.63 -7.58
N ASP A 96 4.07 14.35 -7.45
CA ASP A 96 3.40 13.34 -8.25
C ASP A 96 3.19 13.90 -9.66
N ARG A 97 3.52 13.11 -10.68
CA ARG A 97 3.31 13.48 -12.10
C ARG A 97 2.08 12.77 -12.66
N GLU A 98 2.25 11.50 -13.04
CA GLU A 98 1.17 10.65 -13.54
C GLU A 98 0.89 9.56 -12.51
N GLU A 99 0.62 9.98 -11.29
CA GLU A 99 0.39 9.10 -10.15
C GLU A 99 -0.34 9.84 -9.04
N ILE A 100 -0.80 9.13 -8.01
CA ILE A 100 -1.22 9.72 -6.74
C ILE A 100 -0.55 8.98 -5.59
N THR A 101 -0.42 9.65 -4.45
CA THR A 101 0.05 9.04 -3.22
C THR A 101 -1.12 8.70 -2.29
N VAL A 102 -1.15 7.48 -1.78
CA VAL A 102 -2.16 6.95 -0.85
C VAL A 102 -1.51 6.64 0.49
N HIS A 103 -2.14 7.06 1.57
CA HIS A 103 -1.82 6.68 2.94
C HIS A 103 -2.96 5.87 3.55
N ILE A 104 -2.62 4.78 4.23
CA ILE A 104 -3.57 4.01 5.05
C ILE A 104 -2.97 3.74 6.42
N GLN A 105 -3.75 4.01 7.46
CA GLN A 105 -3.43 3.67 8.85
C GLN A 105 -4.44 2.67 9.40
N VAL A 106 -3.96 1.54 9.93
CA VAL A 106 -4.80 0.58 10.65
C VAL A 106 -5.08 1.09 12.07
N LEU A 107 -6.35 1.12 12.46
CA LEU A 107 -6.82 1.62 13.76
C LEU A 107 -7.04 0.52 14.80
N SER A 108 -7.05 -0.74 14.38
CA SER A 108 -7.21 -1.91 15.24
C SER A 108 -5.94 -2.75 15.27
N ASN A 109 -5.68 -3.45 16.38
CA ASN A 109 -4.58 -4.39 16.43
C ASN A 109 -4.96 -5.66 15.66
N ILE A 110 -4.25 -5.96 14.58
CA ILE A 110 -4.41 -7.19 13.80
C ILE A 110 -3.24 -8.09 14.17
N SER A 111 -3.54 -9.24 14.79
CA SER A 111 -2.50 -10.24 15.07
C SER A 111 -1.99 -10.80 13.76
N PRO A 112 -0.67 -10.77 13.51
CA PRO A 112 -0.13 -11.31 12.29
C PRO A 112 -0.31 -12.84 12.25
N HIS A 113 -0.77 -13.32 11.11
CA HIS A 113 -0.82 -14.75 10.76
C HIS A 113 0.43 -15.15 9.98
#